data_AF-A0A0U2U7E0-F1
#
_entry.id   AF-A0A0U2U7E0-F1
#
_cell.length_a   1.000
_cell.length_b   1.000
_cell.length_c   1.000
_cell.angle_alpha   90.00
_cell.angle_beta   90.00
_cell.angle_gamma   90.00
#
_symmetry.space_group_name_H-M   'P 1'
#
loop_
_entity.id
_entity.type
_entity.pdbx_description
1 polymer ?
#
loop_
_entity_poly.entity_id
_entity_poly.type
_entity_poly.pdbx_seq_one_letter_code
_entity_poly.pdbx_strand_id
1 'polypeptide(L)'
;MSTQLTTYYRFTNSNSPMSDWGHAMFAEDRYKVENYGKNEYTITSDKTVDIYDIKDLIINKWIECQENEYFGSLSETGYWLTVDAEEIFESFNPTNIVDSAEGYDHDIVCWLWEMVLEPNNIMAVRTYDGAVCFDEELIEKIIEAV
;
A
#
# COMPACT_ATOMS: atom_id res chain seq x y z
N MET A 1 -23.80 0.51 -16.76
CA MET A 1 -23.82 0.11 -15.35
C MET A 1 -22.98 1.14 -14.62
N SER A 2 -23.48 1.77 -13.56
CA SER A 2 -22.67 2.66 -12.73
C SER A 2 -21.75 1.77 -11.91
N THR A 3 -20.44 1.84 -12.12
CA THR A 3 -19.49 1.12 -11.26
C THR A 3 -19.57 1.79 -9.89
N GLN A 4 -19.99 1.05 -8.86
CA GLN A 4 -20.00 1.57 -7.51
C GLN A 4 -18.54 1.68 -7.06
N LEU A 5 -18.11 2.88 -6.68
CA LEU A 5 -16.79 3.11 -6.13
C LEU A 5 -16.73 2.53 -4.71
N THR A 6 -15.64 1.85 -4.40
CA THR A 6 -15.34 1.42 -3.04
C THR A 6 -14.59 2.55 -2.35
N THR A 7 -14.96 2.84 -1.10
CA THR A 7 -14.27 3.83 -0.26
C THR A 7 -13.49 3.08 0.80
N TYR A 8 -12.23 3.46 0.99
CA TYR A 8 -11.37 2.93 2.03
C TYR A 8 -11.13 4.00 3.10
N TYR A 9 -11.02 3.58 4.36
CA TYR A 9 -11.06 4.44 5.53
C TYR A 9 -9.79 4.34 6.36
N ARG A 10 -9.34 5.47 6.88
CA ARG A 10 -8.23 5.57 7.82
C ARG A 10 -8.59 6.53 8.94
N PHE A 11 -8.30 6.13 10.17
CA PHE A 11 -8.40 7.00 11.33
C PHE A 11 -7.04 7.21 11.97
N THR A 12 -6.77 8.45 12.36
CA THR A 12 -5.54 8.81 13.07
C THR A 12 -5.80 10.03 13.96
N ASN A 13 -4.99 10.22 14.99
CA ASN A 13 -4.99 11.47 15.77
C ASN A 13 -4.12 12.57 15.14
N SER A 14 -3.33 12.22 14.11
CA SER A 14 -2.56 13.16 13.31
C SER A 14 -3.46 14.00 12.41
N ASN A 15 -3.02 15.22 12.08
CA ASN A 15 -3.67 16.07 11.07
C ASN A 15 -3.22 15.75 9.64
N SER A 16 -2.17 14.94 9.46
CA SER A 16 -1.79 14.35 8.18
C SER A 16 -2.24 12.88 8.16
N PRO A 17 -2.76 12.36 7.03
CA PRO A 17 -3.07 10.95 6.88
C PRO A 17 -1.79 10.09 6.77
N MET A 18 -0.67 10.65 6.34
CA MET A 18 0.55 9.90 6.06
C MET A 18 1.20 9.37 7.34
N SER A 19 1.77 8.17 7.27
CA SER A 19 2.68 7.66 8.29
C SER A 19 4.07 8.29 8.14
N ASP A 20 4.91 8.13 9.16
CA ASP A 20 6.33 8.52 9.09
C ASP A 20 7.13 7.69 8.06
N TRP A 21 6.53 6.61 7.53
CA TRP A 21 7.12 5.72 6.51
C TRP A 21 6.70 6.11 5.09
N GLY A 22 6.09 7.29 4.91
CA GLY A 22 5.81 7.86 3.58
C GLY A 22 4.59 7.29 2.86
N HIS A 23 3.78 6.47 3.54
CA HIS A 23 2.53 5.94 2.98
C HIS A 23 1.39 5.98 4.01
N ALA A 24 0.15 5.88 3.55
CA ALA A 24 -1.05 5.77 4.36
C ALA A 24 -1.80 4.48 4.03
N MET A 25 -2.17 3.72 5.06
CA MET A 25 -2.96 2.49 4.93
C MET A 25 -4.42 2.74 5.31
N PHE A 26 -5.32 2.15 4.53
CA PHE A 26 -6.76 2.28 4.64
C PHE A 26 -7.40 0.89 4.64
N ALA A 27 -8.48 0.72 5.40
CA ALA A 27 -9.29 -0.49 5.41
C ALA A 27 -10.62 -0.26 4.68
N GLU A 28 -11.17 -1.28 4.02
CA GLU A 28 -12.51 -1.18 3.44
C GLU A 28 -13.60 -1.09 4.53
N ASP A 29 -13.43 -1.81 5.65
CA ASP A 29 -14.36 -1.77 6.77
C ASP A 29 -14.03 -0.62 7.74
N ARG A 30 -14.80 0.46 7.63
CA ARG A 30 -14.71 1.64 8.51
C ARG A 30 -14.73 1.28 10.01
N TYR A 31 -15.52 0.30 10.43
CA TYR A 31 -15.69 -0.05 11.84
C TYR A 31 -14.46 -0.73 12.44
N LYS A 32 -13.64 -1.38 11.60
CA LYS A 32 -12.36 -1.97 12.06
C LYS A 32 -11.32 -0.91 12.43
N VAL A 33 -11.48 0.32 11.91
CA VAL A 33 -10.46 1.36 12.04
C VAL A 33 -10.92 2.60 12.79
N GLU A 34 -12.23 2.78 13.06
CA GLU A 34 -12.76 4.01 13.69
C GLU A 34 -12.19 4.34 15.08
N ASN A 35 -11.60 3.36 15.77
CA ASN A 35 -10.99 3.53 17.08
C ASN A 35 -9.53 4.01 17.05
N TYR A 36 -8.87 4.10 15.89
CA TYR A 36 -7.45 4.50 15.80
C TYR A 36 -7.22 6.02 15.92
N GLY A 37 -8.27 6.83 15.85
CA GLY A 37 -8.15 8.27 16.11
C GLY A 37 -9.40 9.05 15.74
N LYS A 38 -9.35 10.35 15.99
CA LYS A 38 -10.50 11.25 15.76
C LYS A 38 -10.61 11.81 14.34
N ASN A 39 -9.51 11.80 13.56
CA ASN A 39 -9.51 12.33 12.21
C ASN A 39 -9.75 11.18 11.24
N GLU A 40 -10.82 11.28 10.45
CA GLU A 40 -11.17 10.34 9.40
C GLU A 40 -10.67 10.82 8.04
N TYR A 41 -10.03 9.91 7.30
CA TYR A 41 -9.53 10.12 5.95
C TYR A 41 -9.99 9.00 5.05
N THR A 42 -10.18 9.31 3.76
CA THR A 42 -10.67 8.36 2.77
C THR A 42 -9.91 8.44 1.45
N ILE A 43 -9.85 7.30 0.76
CA ILE A 43 -9.48 7.19 -0.66
C ILE A 43 -10.51 6.32 -1.37
N THR A 44 -10.76 6.59 -2.65
CA THR A 44 -11.75 5.86 -3.47
C THR A 44 -11.07 4.99 -4.52
N SER A 45 -11.72 3.89 -4.90
CA SER A 45 -11.15 2.86 -5.77
C SER A 45 -10.80 3.30 -7.19
N ASP A 46 -11.28 4.46 -7.65
CA ASP A 46 -10.90 5.07 -8.94
C ASP A 46 -9.54 5.76 -8.90
N LYS A 47 -9.02 6.06 -7.70
CA LYS A 47 -7.68 6.62 -7.49
C LYS A 47 -6.62 5.55 -7.22
N THR A 48 -7.01 4.27 -7.24
CA THR A 48 -6.13 3.13 -6.90
C THR A 48 -5.97 2.19 -8.09
N VAL A 49 -4.81 1.57 -8.21
CA VAL A 49 -4.59 0.42 -9.10
C VAL A 49 -4.82 -0.87 -8.31
N ASP A 50 -5.42 -1.88 -8.95
CA ASP A 50 -5.55 -3.20 -8.32
C ASP A 50 -4.18 -3.87 -8.16
N ILE A 51 -3.85 -4.39 -6.98
CA ILE A 51 -2.58 -5.11 -6.76
C ILE A 51 -2.42 -6.27 -7.75
N TYR A 52 -3.51 -6.93 -8.15
CA TYR A 52 -3.47 -8.01 -9.13
C TYR A 52 -3.17 -7.52 -10.55
N ASP A 53 -3.56 -6.28 -10.90
CA ASP A 53 -3.24 -5.70 -12.21
C ASP A 53 -1.73 -5.41 -12.36
N ILE A 54 -1.00 -5.31 -11.24
CA ILE A 54 0.45 -5.07 -11.20
C ILE A 54 1.25 -6.27 -10.69
N LYS A 55 0.61 -7.44 -10.54
CA LYS A 55 1.27 -8.67 -10.07
C LYS A 55 2.53 -8.99 -10.88
N ASP A 56 2.39 -9.06 -12.20
CA ASP A 56 3.50 -9.40 -13.09
C ASP A 56 4.61 -8.33 -13.04
N LEU A 57 4.25 -7.06 -12.82
CA LEU A 57 5.21 -5.99 -12.68
C LEU A 57 6.08 -6.18 -11.42
N ILE A 58 5.47 -6.51 -10.29
CA ILE A 58 6.15 -6.78 -9.01
C ILE A 58 7.07 -8.01 -9.15
N ILE A 59 6.52 -9.13 -9.64
CA ILE A 59 7.26 -10.39 -9.78
C ILE A 59 8.47 -10.23 -10.71
N ASN A 60 8.25 -9.68 -11.90
CA ASN A 60 9.34 -9.52 -12.87
C ASN A 60 10.41 -8.57 -12.33
N LYS A 61 10.02 -7.51 -11.62
CA LYS A 61 10.99 -6.59 -11.01
C LYS A 61 11.79 -7.28 -9.91
N TRP A 62 11.17 -8.12 -9.08
CA TRP A 62 11.89 -8.86 -8.04
C TRP A 62 12.93 -9.81 -8.63
N ILE A 63 12.56 -10.56 -9.68
CA ILE A 63 13.48 -11.46 -10.39
C ILE A 63 14.64 -10.66 -11.01
N GLU A 64 14.35 -9.53 -11.66
CA GLU A 64 15.39 -8.64 -12.20
C GLU A 64 16.34 -8.13 -11.09
N CYS A 65 15.79 -7.77 -9.92
CA CYS A 65 16.59 -7.36 -8.76
C CYS A 65 17.49 -8.50 -8.26
N GLN A 66 17.00 -9.75 -8.25
CA GLN A 66 17.80 -10.93 -7.88
C GLN A 66 18.93 -11.20 -8.88
N GLU A 67 18.65 -11.13 -10.18
CA GLU A 67 19.66 -11.34 -11.23
C GLU A 67 20.77 -10.28 -11.22
N ASN A 68 20.43 -9.05 -10.83
CA ASN A 68 21.37 -7.93 -10.76
C ASN A 68 21.93 -7.67 -9.36
N GLU A 69 21.51 -8.45 -8.37
CA GLU A 69 21.81 -8.26 -6.94
C GLU A 69 21.57 -6.82 -6.43
N TYR A 70 20.51 -6.16 -6.95
CA TYR A 70 20.20 -4.76 -6.67
C TYR A 70 18.73 -4.57 -6.31
N PHE A 71 18.47 -4.23 -5.04
CA PHE A 71 17.12 -4.08 -4.47
C PHE A 71 16.84 -2.64 -4.01
N GLY A 72 17.46 -1.64 -4.64
CA GLY A 72 17.31 -0.23 -4.24
C GLY A 72 17.84 0.00 -2.82
N SER A 73 17.06 0.67 -1.99
CA SER A 73 17.40 0.99 -0.59
C SER A 73 17.21 -0.16 0.40
N LEU A 74 16.77 -1.33 -0.05
CA LEU A 74 16.50 -2.47 0.82
C LEU A 74 17.78 -2.97 1.51
N SER A 75 17.71 -3.16 2.83
CA SER A 75 18.83 -3.63 3.64
C SER A 75 19.11 -5.13 3.41
N GLU A 76 20.33 -5.62 3.68
CA GLU A 76 20.64 -7.07 3.71
C GLU A 76 20.30 -7.89 2.44
N THR A 77 20.87 -7.49 1.29
CA THR A 77 20.64 -8.13 -0.04
C THR A 77 20.78 -9.66 -0.06
N GLY A 78 21.62 -10.25 0.79
CA GLY A 78 21.86 -11.70 0.83
C GLY A 78 20.64 -12.55 1.19
N TYR A 79 19.75 -12.05 2.07
CA TYR A 79 18.50 -12.74 2.40
C TYR A 79 17.53 -12.70 1.21
N TRP A 80 17.37 -11.52 0.61
CA TRP A 80 16.42 -11.25 -0.48
C TRP A 80 16.73 -12.02 -1.77
N LEU A 81 17.99 -12.41 -1.99
CA LEU A 81 18.38 -13.32 -3.08
C LEU A 81 17.73 -14.70 -3.00
N THR A 82 17.20 -15.09 -1.85
CA THR A 82 16.62 -16.43 -1.62
C THR A 82 15.11 -16.44 -1.49
N VAL A 83 14.47 -15.26 -1.39
CA VAL A 83 13.02 -15.14 -1.21
C VAL A 83 12.32 -15.27 -2.56
N ASP A 84 11.24 -16.05 -2.60
CA ASP A 84 10.49 -16.29 -3.82
C ASP A 84 9.69 -15.04 -4.26
N ALA A 85 9.62 -14.79 -5.56
CA ALA A 85 8.96 -13.61 -6.09
C ALA A 85 7.44 -13.60 -5.85
N GLU A 86 6.79 -14.78 -5.83
CA GLU A 86 5.36 -14.89 -5.48
C GLU A 86 5.14 -14.59 -4.00
N GLU A 87 6.04 -15.03 -3.11
CA GLU A 87 5.98 -14.70 -1.67
C GLU A 87 6.09 -13.18 -1.46
N ILE A 88 6.96 -12.50 -2.21
CA ILE A 88 7.03 -11.03 -2.18
C ILE A 88 5.74 -10.39 -2.65
N PHE A 89 5.16 -10.86 -3.75
CA PHE A 89 3.87 -10.35 -4.21
C PHE A 89 2.77 -10.55 -3.17
N GLU A 90 2.68 -11.74 -2.58
CA GLU A 90 1.71 -12.07 -1.53
C GLU A 90 1.83 -11.13 -0.32
N SER A 91 3.06 -10.76 0.06
CA SER A 91 3.30 -9.83 1.16
C SER A 91 2.71 -8.42 0.94
N PHE A 92 2.45 -8.02 -0.31
CA PHE A 92 1.81 -6.74 -0.66
C PHE A 92 0.30 -6.88 -0.92
N ASN A 93 -0.26 -8.06 -0.70
CA ASN A 93 -1.70 -8.28 -0.73
C ASN A 93 -2.16 -9.00 0.54
N PRO A 94 -2.00 -8.35 1.71
CA PRO A 94 -2.32 -8.96 2.99
C PRO A 94 -3.79 -9.38 3.02
N THR A 95 -4.07 -10.51 3.65
CA THR A 95 -5.45 -10.99 3.85
C THR A 95 -6.24 -10.13 4.85
N ASN A 96 -5.53 -9.38 5.69
CA ASN A 96 -6.11 -8.43 6.64
C ASN A 96 -5.15 -7.27 6.92
N ILE A 97 -5.32 -6.14 6.21
CA ILE A 97 -4.43 -4.96 6.33
C ILE A 97 -4.43 -4.33 7.74
N VAL A 98 -5.46 -4.59 8.56
CA VAL A 98 -5.58 -4.02 9.92
C VAL A 98 -4.80 -4.85 10.94
N ASP A 99 -4.88 -6.18 10.84
CA ASP A 99 -4.23 -7.09 11.80
C ASP A 99 -2.77 -7.42 11.42
N SER A 100 -2.45 -7.41 10.12
CA SER A 100 -1.10 -7.66 9.61
C SER A 100 -0.94 -6.99 8.24
N ALA A 101 -0.29 -5.84 8.20
CA ALA A 101 -0.02 -5.15 6.94
C ALA A 101 1.17 -5.75 6.15
N GLU A 102 1.78 -6.82 6.68
CA GLU A 102 2.84 -7.61 6.03
C GLU A 102 3.94 -6.74 5.44
N GLY A 103 4.09 -6.72 4.10
CA GLY A 103 5.14 -5.96 3.42
C GLY A 103 5.05 -4.45 3.66
N TYR A 104 3.87 -3.91 4.01
CA TYR A 104 3.68 -2.49 4.31
C TYR A 104 4.16 -2.07 5.71
N ASP A 105 4.30 -3.02 6.65
CA ASP A 105 4.88 -2.81 7.98
C ASP A 105 6.39 -3.18 8.03
N HIS A 106 7.01 -3.46 6.89
CA HIS A 106 8.42 -3.85 6.76
C HIS A 106 9.17 -2.92 5.79
N ASP A 107 10.50 -2.85 5.90
CA ASP A 107 11.34 -1.99 5.04
C ASP A 107 11.23 -2.33 3.53
N ILE A 108 10.63 -3.47 3.19
CA ILE A 108 10.37 -3.91 1.82
C ILE A 108 9.34 -3.02 1.10
N VAL A 109 8.54 -2.24 1.84
CA VAL A 109 7.69 -1.20 1.26
C VAL A 109 8.50 -0.15 0.50
N CYS A 110 9.73 0.14 0.93
CA CYS A 110 10.63 1.05 0.22
C CYS A 110 11.04 0.46 -1.14
N TRP A 111 11.32 -0.85 -1.20
CA TRP A 111 11.59 -1.54 -2.47
C TRP A 111 10.39 -1.47 -3.40
N LEU A 112 9.18 -1.75 -2.90
CA LEU A 112 7.96 -1.66 -3.70
C LEU A 112 7.79 -0.25 -4.28
N TRP A 113 7.98 0.78 -3.46
CA TRP A 113 7.89 2.17 -3.91
C TRP A 113 8.95 2.51 -4.98
N GLU A 114 10.23 2.36 -4.64
CA GLU A 114 11.37 2.81 -5.46
C GLU A 114 11.50 2.03 -6.78
N MET A 115 11.25 0.71 -6.73
CA MET A 115 11.58 -0.18 -7.84
C MET A 115 10.38 -0.48 -8.74
N VAL A 116 9.16 -0.34 -8.21
CA VAL A 116 7.91 -0.73 -8.89
C VAL A 116 6.98 0.45 -9.08
N LEU A 117 6.52 1.08 -7.99
CA LEU A 117 5.39 2.00 -8.05
C LEU A 117 5.75 3.37 -8.62
N GLU A 118 6.79 4.02 -8.07
CA GLU A 118 7.23 5.35 -8.50
C GLU A 118 7.63 5.36 -10.00
N PRO A 119 8.44 4.40 -10.51
CA PRO A 119 8.81 4.38 -11.93
C PRO A 119 7.64 4.18 -12.88
N ASN A 120 6.53 3.61 -12.39
CA ASN A 120 5.31 3.35 -13.17
C ASN A 120 4.19 4.35 -12.89
N ASN A 121 4.47 5.42 -12.13
CA ASN A 121 3.51 6.47 -11.77
C ASN A 121 2.26 5.92 -11.06
N ILE A 122 2.44 4.94 -10.17
CA ILE A 122 1.37 4.30 -9.40
C ILE A 122 1.40 4.86 -7.97
N MET A 123 0.47 5.75 -7.66
CA MET A 123 0.47 6.49 -6.38
C MET A 123 -0.39 5.85 -5.29
N ALA A 124 -1.25 4.90 -5.64
CA ALA A 124 -2.04 4.13 -4.69
C ALA A 124 -2.39 2.77 -5.25
N VAL A 125 -2.43 1.77 -4.37
CA VAL A 125 -2.74 0.39 -4.68
C VAL A 125 -3.88 -0.08 -3.78
N ARG A 126 -4.89 -0.74 -4.34
CA ARG A 126 -5.89 -1.47 -3.54
C ARG A 126 -5.49 -2.92 -3.39
N THR A 127 -5.63 -3.44 -2.19
CA THR A 127 -5.39 -4.83 -1.82
C THR A 127 -6.73 -5.56 -1.66
N TYR A 128 -6.69 -6.82 -1.24
CA TYR A 128 -7.88 -7.64 -0.99
C TYR A 128 -8.90 -6.97 -0.05
N ASP A 129 -8.47 -6.30 1.01
CA ASP A 129 -9.35 -5.73 2.04
C ASP A 129 -9.08 -4.25 2.39
N GLY A 130 -8.27 -3.57 1.57
CA GLY A 130 -7.81 -2.22 1.88
C GLY A 130 -7.18 -1.49 0.70
N ALA A 131 -6.51 -0.39 1.04
CA ALA A 131 -5.70 0.37 0.10
C ALA A 131 -4.49 0.99 0.78
N VAL A 132 -3.41 1.15 0.02
CA VAL A 132 -2.19 1.84 0.43
C VAL A 132 -1.91 2.98 -0.54
N CYS A 133 -1.71 4.17 0.01
CA CYS A 133 -1.52 5.40 -0.76
C CYS A 133 -0.18 6.04 -0.41
N PHE A 134 0.58 6.41 -1.43
CA PHE A 134 1.90 7.05 -1.33
C PHE A 134 1.83 8.54 -1.65
N ASP A 135 0.68 9.05 -2.08
CA ASP A 135 0.46 10.46 -2.43
C ASP A 135 -0.69 11.05 -1.61
N GLU A 136 -0.36 11.99 -0.71
CA GLU A 136 -1.33 12.65 0.15
C GLU A 136 -2.41 13.40 -0.64
N GLU A 137 -2.14 13.86 -1.87
CA GLU A 137 -3.10 14.60 -2.69
C GLU A 137 -4.30 13.75 -3.13
N LEU A 138 -4.17 12.42 -3.12
CA LEU A 138 -5.27 11.50 -3.44
C LEU A 138 -6.24 11.30 -2.28
N ILE A 139 -5.83 11.70 -1.07
CA ILE A 139 -6.53 11.43 0.19
C ILE A 139 -7.44 12.59 0.56
N GLU A 140 -8.67 12.27 0.96
CA GLU A 140 -9.67 13.25 1.38
C GLU A 140 -9.88 13.17 2.89
N LYS A 141 -9.81 14.31 3.58
CA LYS A 141 -10.20 14.40 4.99
C LYS A 141 -11.71 14.57 5.10
N ILE A 142 -12.37 13.72 5.87
CA ILE A 142 -13.79 13.90 6.17
C ILE A 142 -13.92 15.00 7.22
N ILE A 143 -14.63 16.06 6.87
CA ILE A 143 -15.03 17.12 7.78
C ILE A 143 -16.51 16.92 8.05
N GLU A 144 -16.86 16.49 9.27
CA GLU A 144 -18.27 16.50 9.67
C GLU A 144 -18.77 17.95 9.61
N ALA A 145 -19.83 18.18 8.83
CA ALA A 145 -20.53 19.46 8.82
C ALA A 145 -21.17 19.64 10.20
N VAL A 146 -20.71 20.66 10.93
CA VAL A 146 -21.27 21.10 12.22
C VAL A 146 -22.67 21.70 12.02
#